data_AF-A0A2W7MVP9-F1
#
_entry.id   AF-A0A2W7MVP9-F1
#
_cell.length_a   1.000
_cell.length_b   1.000
_cell.length_c   1.000
_cell.angle_alpha   90.00
_cell.angle_beta   90.00
_cell.angle_gamma   90.00
#
_symmetry.space_group_name_H-M   'P 1'
#
loop_
_entity.id
_entity.type
_entity.pdbx_description
1 polymer ?
#
loop_
_entity_poly.entity_id
_entity_poly.type
_entity_poly.pdbx_seq_one_letter_code
_entity_poly.pdbx_strand_id
1 'polypeptide(L)'
;MDMNMPEEPRYSSTPTVALESNKPTGEQPMELFITDEHTEHYLALQAGGDSYRGLMTGVLGGIGGVAGIGLGLVSLMHSGETEGLFIMLSICTPLFVVPFLWETLRPLTLPILFNRRSREVYFDHEGELFHAPWDGISVVANEFQLVGTHIGGMQSALLEVRVWQFQKPESALMVSLGAPFGKSLAMQKGFLEYIRSYMNNGPYFDEHGNHSESDAFVQSQLSVRPRMSDSFMQTLERIKQTKQENGGKNYLRGIDVLSLVLDLCFYPTCRIQEFTYSIAKRRSRNLWPKVVTERLKANGPTTRLVDLECMQKASA
;
A
#
# COMPACT_ATOMS: atom_id res chain seq x y z
N MET A 1 4.23 -17.24 -57.60
CA MET A 1 2.79 -16.90 -57.57
C MET A 1 2.09 -17.77 -56.56
N ASP A 2 1.89 -17.39 -55.31
CA ASP A 2 2.64 -16.55 -54.39
C ASP A 2 2.11 -16.96 -53.01
N MET A 3 3.04 -17.37 -52.16
CA MET A 3 3.13 -17.06 -50.73
C MET A 3 1.88 -16.43 -50.09
N ASN A 4 1.22 -17.18 -49.21
CA ASN A 4 0.60 -16.60 -48.02
C ASN A 4 0.88 -17.55 -46.86
N MET A 5 1.91 -17.18 -46.10
CA MET A 5 2.16 -17.70 -44.77
C MET A 5 0.88 -17.57 -43.93
N PRO A 6 0.59 -18.52 -43.02
CA PRO A 6 -0.32 -18.21 -41.94
C PRO A 6 0.28 -17.02 -41.17
N GLU A 7 -0.49 -15.93 -41.09
CA GLU A 7 -0.17 -14.79 -40.24
C GLU A 7 0.16 -15.31 -38.84
N GLU A 8 1.41 -15.06 -38.41
CA GLU A 8 1.75 -15.18 -37.00
C GLU A 8 0.72 -14.38 -36.20
N PRO A 9 0.13 -14.97 -35.14
CA PRO A 9 -0.72 -14.18 -34.29
C PRO A 9 0.14 -13.06 -33.69
N ARG A 10 -0.19 -11.81 -34.02
CA ARG A 10 0.31 -10.60 -33.34
C ARG A 10 -0.19 -10.58 -31.89
N TYR A 11 0.18 -11.58 -31.09
CA TYR A 11 0.27 -11.40 -29.66
C TYR A 11 1.52 -10.55 -29.45
N SER A 12 1.29 -9.26 -29.25
CA SER A 12 2.29 -8.28 -28.82
C SER A 12 3.25 -8.94 -27.85
N SER A 13 4.54 -8.88 -28.13
CA SER A 13 5.60 -9.19 -27.18
C SER A 13 5.43 -8.30 -25.96
N THR A 14 4.65 -8.76 -24.97
CA THR A 14 4.53 -8.09 -23.69
C THR A 14 5.93 -8.08 -23.07
N PRO A 15 6.54 -6.91 -22.83
CA PRO A 15 7.92 -6.85 -22.38
C PRO A 15 7.99 -7.42 -20.97
N THR A 16 8.45 -8.67 -20.91
CA THR A 16 8.84 -9.35 -19.68
C THR A 16 10.32 -9.06 -19.47
N VAL A 17 10.65 -8.37 -18.39
CA VAL A 17 12.04 -8.03 -18.05
C VAL A 17 12.40 -8.74 -16.76
N ALA A 18 13.38 -9.65 -16.85
CA ALA A 18 14.03 -10.18 -15.67
C ALA A 18 14.97 -9.12 -15.09
N LEU A 19 14.79 -8.82 -13.81
CA LEU A 19 15.57 -7.86 -13.04
C LEU A 19 16.29 -8.62 -11.91
N GLU A 20 17.53 -8.24 -11.66
CA GLU A 20 18.38 -8.85 -10.64
C GLU A 20 18.67 -7.80 -9.55
N SER A 21 18.75 -8.22 -8.29
CA SER A 21 19.03 -7.29 -7.17
C SER A 21 20.42 -6.66 -7.18
N ASN A 22 21.36 -7.25 -7.91
CA ASN A 22 22.75 -6.80 -8.02
C ASN A 22 22.97 -5.78 -9.15
N LYS A 23 22.04 -5.66 -10.10
CA LYS A 23 22.17 -4.77 -11.27
C LYS A 23 21.22 -3.57 -11.14
N PRO A 24 21.68 -2.35 -11.44
CA PRO A 24 20.79 -1.20 -11.52
C PRO A 24 19.79 -1.40 -12.65
N THR A 25 18.57 -0.93 -12.45
CA THR A 25 17.49 -1.04 -13.44
C THR A 25 17.61 -0.02 -14.58
N GLY A 26 18.46 1.00 -14.40
CA GLY A 26 18.62 2.15 -15.30
C GLY A 26 17.59 3.26 -15.08
N GLU A 27 16.63 3.05 -14.19
CA GLU A 27 15.64 4.05 -13.77
C GLU A 27 16.04 4.69 -12.44
N GLN A 28 15.42 5.83 -12.09
CA GLN A 28 15.62 6.46 -10.78
C GLN A 28 14.74 5.78 -9.70
N PRO A 29 15.20 5.73 -8.44
CA PRO A 29 14.40 5.27 -7.30
C PRO A 29 13.06 6.02 -7.21
N MET A 30 11.97 5.28 -7.20
CA MET A 30 10.62 5.85 -7.15
C MET A 30 9.73 5.02 -6.22
N GLU A 31 9.13 5.66 -5.22
CA GLU A 31 8.13 5.02 -4.37
C GLU A 31 6.77 5.01 -5.08
N LEU A 32 6.02 3.90 -4.99
CA LEU A 32 4.74 3.72 -5.70
C LEU A 32 3.52 3.69 -4.76
N PHE A 33 3.59 4.42 -3.66
CA PHE A 33 2.56 4.58 -2.62
C PHE A 33 2.13 3.27 -1.94
N ILE A 34 2.98 2.26 -1.99
CA ILE A 34 2.76 0.92 -1.44
C ILE A 34 3.62 0.64 -0.22
N THR A 35 4.59 1.52 0.06
CA THR A 35 5.41 1.44 1.26
C THR A 35 4.55 1.78 2.45
N ASP A 36 4.37 0.79 3.30
CA ASP A 36 3.59 0.91 4.51
C ASP A 36 4.42 1.42 5.67
N GLU A 37 5.65 0.95 5.81
CA GLU A 37 6.63 1.42 6.78
C GLU A 37 8.03 1.42 6.20
N HIS A 38 8.73 2.54 6.36
CA HIS A 38 10.14 2.68 6.03
C HIS A 38 10.92 2.92 7.31
N THR A 39 11.75 1.96 7.71
CA THR A 39 12.59 2.06 8.92
C THR A 39 14.04 1.77 8.60
N GLU A 40 14.94 2.02 9.55
CA GLU A 40 16.37 1.76 9.38
C GLU A 40 16.71 0.27 9.14
N HIS A 41 15.85 -0.62 9.63
CA HIS A 41 16.12 -2.06 9.68
C HIS A 41 15.23 -2.90 8.76
N TYR A 42 13.98 -2.48 8.55
CA TYR A 42 13.05 -3.13 7.63
C TYR A 42 12.20 -2.15 6.84
N LEU A 43 11.82 -2.59 5.65
CA LEU A 43 10.84 -1.95 4.77
C LEU A 43 9.63 -2.88 4.66
N ALA A 44 8.43 -2.35 4.94
CA ALA A 44 7.19 -3.11 4.85
C ALA A 44 6.35 -2.57 3.68
N LEU A 45 5.99 -3.45 2.74
CA LEU A 45 5.11 -3.12 1.62
C LEU A 45 3.70 -3.67 1.88
N GLN A 46 2.69 -2.89 1.50
CA GLN A 46 1.30 -3.33 1.58
C GLN A 46 1.06 -4.52 0.64
N ALA A 47 0.61 -5.65 1.19
CA ALA A 47 0.15 -6.78 0.40
C ALA A 47 -1.19 -6.44 -0.26
N GLY A 48 -1.38 -6.85 -1.52
CA GLY A 48 -2.56 -6.49 -2.31
C GLY A 48 -3.88 -6.93 -1.67
N GLY A 49 -4.90 -6.07 -1.72
CA GLY A 49 -6.29 -6.42 -1.35
C GLY A 49 -6.86 -5.69 -0.12
N ASP A 50 -6.00 -5.12 0.73
CA ASP A 50 -6.44 -4.55 2.02
C ASP A 50 -6.60 -3.02 2.04
N SER A 51 -6.46 -2.34 0.89
CA SER A 51 -6.63 -0.88 0.77
C SER A 51 -8.04 -0.38 1.13
N TYR A 52 -9.05 -1.26 1.07
CA TYR A 52 -10.45 -0.95 1.40
C TYR A 52 -10.79 -1.18 2.87
N ARG A 53 -9.83 -1.63 3.70
CA ARG A 53 -10.08 -1.92 5.10
C ARG A 53 -10.44 -0.66 5.86
N GLY A 54 -11.55 -0.70 6.61
CA GLY A 54 -12.07 0.46 7.33
C GLY A 54 -13.08 1.29 6.52
N LEU A 55 -13.33 0.95 5.25
CA LEU A 55 -14.32 1.64 4.43
C LEU A 55 -15.74 1.45 4.99
N MET A 56 -16.10 0.22 5.39
CA MET A 56 -17.43 -0.04 5.95
C MET A 56 -17.64 0.73 7.26
N THR A 57 -16.65 0.67 8.16
CA THR A 57 -16.69 1.45 9.40
C THR A 57 -16.69 2.95 9.13
N GLY A 58 -15.91 3.41 8.15
CA GLY A 58 -15.87 4.81 7.72
C GLY A 58 -17.23 5.29 7.24
N VAL A 59 -17.90 4.53 6.37
CA VAL A 59 -19.22 4.91 5.83
C VAL A 59 -20.30 4.88 6.92
N LEU A 60 -20.35 3.81 7.72
CA LEU A 60 -21.38 3.65 8.75
C LEU A 60 -21.16 4.61 9.94
N GLY A 61 -19.90 4.81 10.36
CA GLY A 61 -19.53 5.71 11.45
C GLY A 61 -19.46 7.17 11.05
N GLY A 62 -18.92 7.46 9.86
CA GLY A 62 -18.79 8.81 9.31
C GLY A 62 -20.14 9.33 8.83
N ILE A 63 -20.61 8.87 7.67
CA ILE A 63 -21.88 9.35 7.09
C ILE A 63 -23.05 8.99 8.00
N GLY A 64 -23.18 7.71 8.37
CA GLY A 64 -24.30 7.23 9.17
C GLY A 64 -24.30 7.80 10.60
N GLY A 65 -23.16 7.79 11.28
CA GLY A 65 -23.02 8.28 12.64
C GLY A 65 -23.15 9.80 12.77
N VAL A 66 -22.45 10.57 11.92
CA VAL A 66 -22.51 12.05 11.95
C VAL A 66 -23.90 12.55 11.56
N ALA A 67 -24.51 11.97 10.51
CA ALA A 67 -25.87 12.33 10.13
C ALA A 67 -26.88 11.96 11.22
N GLY A 68 -26.73 10.79 11.84
CA GLY A 68 -27.62 10.34 12.92
C GLY A 68 -27.54 11.22 14.17
N ILE A 69 -26.33 11.62 14.58
CA ILE A 69 -26.14 12.57 15.69
C ILE A 69 -26.70 13.95 15.32
N GLY A 70 -26.48 14.41 14.08
CA GLY A 70 -27.03 15.66 13.58
C GLY A 70 -28.56 15.69 13.64
N LEU A 71 -29.23 14.62 13.21
CA LEU A 71 -30.68 14.48 13.31
C LEU A 71 -31.17 14.43 14.77
N GLY A 72 -30.43 13.76 15.66
CA GLY A 72 -30.72 13.75 17.09
C GLY A 72 -30.65 15.15 17.72
N LEU A 73 -29.65 15.96 17.33
CA LEU A 73 -29.52 17.36 17.77
C LEU A 73 -30.62 18.26 17.22
N VAL A 74 -31.01 18.09 15.96
CA VAL A 74 -32.14 18.82 15.37
C VAL A 74 -33.45 18.47 16.10
N SER A 75 -33.66 17.19 16.40
CA SER A 75 -34.80 16.75 17.20
C SER A 75 -34.82 17.43 18.57
N LEU A 76 -33.69 17.42 19.30
CA LEU A 76 -33.54 18.11 20.58
C LEU A 76 -33.83 19.61 20.50
N MET A 77 -33.39 20.29 19.44
CA MET A 77 -33.66 21.72 19.24
C MET A 77 -35.13 22.02 18.96
N HIS A 78 -35.87 21.09 18.35
CA HIS A 78 -37.26 21.28 17.95
C HIS A 78 -38.25 20.86 19.05
N SER A 79 -38.01 19.73 19.71
CA SER A 79 -38.89 19.19 20.75
C SER A 79 -38.48 19.58 22.18
N GLY A 80 -37.22 19.98 22.39
CA GLY A 80 -36.65 20.20 23.73
C GLY A 80 -36.40 18.92 24.53
N GLU A 81 -36.71 17.75 23.95
CA GLU A 81 -36.62 16.45 24.60
C GLU A 81 -35.34 15.71 24.19
N THR A 82 -34.71 15.06 25.16
CA THR A 82 -33.44 14.33 24.94
C THR A 82 -33.65 12.92 24.40
N GLU A 83 -34.89 12.40 24.43
CA GLU A 83 -35.20 11.04 24.00
C GLU A 83 -34.79 10.77 22.54
N GLY A 84 -35.08 11.71 21.63
CA GLY A 84 -34.69 11.57 20.23
C GLY A 84 -33.18 11.45 20.02
N LEU A 85 -32.39 12.19 20.82
CA LEU A 85 -30.93 12.11 20.79
C LEU A 85 -30.43 10.77 21.34
N PHE A 86 -31.00 10.28 22.44
CA PHE A 86 -30.63 8.98 23.01
C PHE A 86 -30.99 7.80 22.11
N ILE A 87 -32.14 7.85 21.43
CA ILE A 87 -32.54 6.83 20.44
C ILE A 87 -31.53 6.80 19.29
N MET A 88 -31.17 7.96 18.73
CA MET A 88 -30.22 8.02 17.62
C MET A 88 -28.82 7.56 18.04
N LEU A 89 -28.34 7.95 19.22
CA LEU A 89 -27.08 7.43 19.76
C LEU A 89 -27.11 5.90 19.94
N SER A 90 -28.24 5.36 20.42
CA SER A 90 -28.40 3.92 20.65
C SER A 90 -28.38 3.11 19.34
N ILE A 91 -28.79 3.71 18.21
CA ILE A 91 -28.74 3.09 16.88
C ILE A 91 -27.38 3.29 16.22
N CYS A 92 -26.82 4.50 16.27
CA CYS A 92 -25.53 4.81 15.66
C CYS A 92 -24.37 4.06 16.33
N THR A 93 -24.42 3.85 17.64
CA THR A 93 -23.36 3.15 18.39
C THR A 93 -23.11 1.72 17.86
N PRO A 94 -24.08 0.80 17.80
CA PRO A 94 -23.85 -0.55 17.28
C PRO A 94 -23.51 -0.54 15.78
N LEU A 95 -24.10 0.37 14.99
CA LEU A 95 -23.77 0.51 13.57
C LEU A 95 -22.32 0.90 13.33
N PHE A 96 -21.67 1.59 14.27
CA PHE A 96 -20.24 1.88 14.21
C PHE A 96 -19.39 0.77 14.85
N VAL A 97 -19.74 0.34 16.06
CA VAL A 97 -18.92 -0.58 16.87
C VAL A 97 -18.83 -1.97 16.25
N VAL A 98 -19.93 -2.50 15.71
CA VAL A 98 -19.94 -3.85 15.11
C VAL A 98 -19.00 -3.95 13.91
N PRO A 99 -19.11 -3.11 12.86
CA PRO A 99 -18.17 -3.16 11.74
C PRO A 99 -16.76 -2.76 12.17
N PHE A 100 -16.59 -1.82 13.10
CA PHE A 100 -15.26 -1.45 13.61
C PHE A 100 -14.56 -2.64 14.26
N LEU A 101 -15.23 -3.36 15.15
CA LEU A 101 -14.67 -4.56 15.78
C LEU A 101 -14.42 -5.65 14.75
N TRP A 102 -15.34 -5.89 13.83
CA TRP A 102 -15.16 -6.86 12.77
C TRP A 102 -13.94 -6.55 11.88
N GLU A 103 -13.80 -5.30 11.45
CA GLU A 103 -12.69 -4.81 10.64
C GLU A 103 -11.38 -4.59 11.42
N THR A 104 -11.37 -4.59 12.74
CA THR A 104 -10.11 -4.55 13.53
C THR A 104 -9.69 -5.92 14.05
N LEU A 105 -10.65 -6.84 14.20
CA LEU A 105 -10.40 -8.18 14.73
C LEU A 105 -10.02 -9.18 13.65
N ARG A 106 -10.53 -9.06 12.41
CA ARG A 106 -10.10 -9.95 11.34
C ARG A 106 -8.62 -9.72 11.00
N PRO A 107 -7.81 -10.78 10.81
CA PRO A 107 -6.42 -10.62 10.44
C PRO A 107 -6.32 -9.84 9.12
N LEU A 108 -5.36 -8.92 9.06
CA LEU A 108 -4.93 -8.28 7.82
C LEU A 108 -3.96 -9.24 7.12
N THR A 109 -3.92 -9.22 5.79
CA THR A 109 -2.80 -9.85 5.09
C THR A 109 -1.50 -9.22 5.57
N LEU A 110 -0.50 -10.06 5.85
CA LEU A 110 0.75 -9.56 6.39
C LEU A 110 1.52 -8.81 5.29
N PRO A 111 2.12 -7.67 5.61
CA PRO A 111 2.86 -6.88 4.64
C PRO A 111 4.09 -7.64 4.15
N ILE A 112 4.52 -7.42 2.91
CA ILE A 112 5.78 -8.01 2.43
C ILE A 112 6.92 -7.28 3.16
N LEU A 113 7.77 -8.02 3.88
CA LEU A 113 8.84 -7.44 4.68
C LEU A 113 10.19 -7.63 3.99
N PHE A 114 10.95 -6.55 3.87
CA PHE A 114 12.34 -6.57 3.45
C PHE A 114 13.20 -6.24 4.66
N ASN A 115 13.95 -7.22 5.16
CA ASN A 115 14.87 -7.00 6.26
C ASN A 115 16.27 -6.69 5.72
N ARG A 116 16.73 -5.47 5.96
CA ARG A 116 18.03 -4.99 5.50
C ARG A 116 19.18 -5.69 6.21
N ARG A 117 19.03 -6.03 7.50
CA ARG A 117 20.10 -6.60 8.34
C ARG A 117 20.41 -8.05 7.95
N SER A 118 19.38 -8.88 7.78
CA SER A 118 19.56 -10.26 7.28
C SER A 118 19.72 -10.32 5.76
N ARG A 119 19.33 -9.26 5.04
CA ARG A 119 19.22 -9.22 3.57
C ARG A 119 18.26 -10.29 3.07
N GLU A 120 17.07 -10.34 3.65
CA GLU A 120 16.02 -11.30 3.30
C GLU A 120 14.66 -10.62 3.09
N VAL A 121 13.86 -11.23 2.23
CA VAL A 121 12.46 -10.90 2.01
C VAL A 121 11.61 -11.94 2.73
N TYR A 122 10.61 -11.51 3.49
CA TYR A 122 9.63 -12.37 4.15
C TYR A 122 8.24 -12.09 3.60
N PHE A 123 7.50 -13.15 3.37
CA PHE A 123 6.11 -13.12 2.94
C PHE A 123 5.34 -14.19 3.69
N ASP A 124 4.10 -13.90 4.08
CA ASP A 124 3.21 -14.90 4.66
C ASP A 124 2.05 -15.11 3.70
N HIS A 125 1.81 -16.38 3.36
CA HIS A 125 0.66 -16.78 2.56
C HIS A 125 -0.11 -17.84 3.34
N GLU A 126 -1.35 -17.52 3.71
CA GLU A 126 -2.25 -18.43 4.43
C GLU A 126 -1.66 -19.00 5.74
N GLY A 127 -0.79 -18.24 6.43
CA GLY A 127 -0.13 -18.67 7.67
C GLY A 127 1.13 -19.51 7.46
N GLU A 128 1.54 -19.72 6.21
CA GLU A 128 2.83 -20.31 5.87
C GLU A 128 3.87 -19.22 5.59
N LEU A 129 5.05 -19.36 6.21
CA LEU A 129 6.16 -18.42 6.04
C LEU A 129 6.94 -18.74 4.77
N PHE A 130 7.06 -17.75 3.90
CA PHE A 130 7.92 -17.75 2.73
C PHE A 130 9.07 -16.76 2.92
N HIS A 131 10.23 -17.10 2.39
CA HIS A 131 11.41 -16.26 2.43
C HIS A 131 12.24 -16.35 1.15
N ALA A 132 13.02 -15.31 0.89
CA ALA A 132 14.03 -15.31 -0.16
C ALA A 132 15.26 -14.49 0.29
N PRO A 133 16.48 -14.96 0.04
CA PRO A 133 17.65 -14.12 0.18
C PRO A 133 17.58 -12.99 -0.86
N TRP A 134 17.86 -11.77 -0.43
CA TRP A 134 17.94 -10.61 -1.32
C TRP A 134 19.09 -10.76 -2.31
N ASP A 135 20.22 -11.33 -1.87
CA ASP A 135 21.37 -11.61 -2.71
C ASP A 135 21.04 -12.79 -3.64
N GLY A 136 20.80 -12.51 -4.93
CA GLY A 136 20.41 -13.50 -5.93
C GLY A 136 18.90 -13.64 -6.16
N ILE A 137 18.09 -12.72 -5.62
CA ILE A 137 16.65 -12.71 -5.89
C ILE A 137 16.39 -12.41 -7.37
N SER A 138 15.52 -13.22 -7.97
CA SER A 138 15.04 -13.00 -9.33
C SER A 138 13.71 -12.28 -9.27
N VAL A 139 13.67 -11.07 -9.81
CA VAL A 139 12.47 -10.25 -9.89
C VAL A 139 12.03 -10.18 -11.34
N VAL A 140 10.75 -10.35 -11.61
CA VAL A 140 10.21 -10.30 -12.98
C VAL A 140 9.26 -9.12 -13.06
N ALA A 141 9.51 -8.22 -14.01
CA ALA A 141 8.60 -7.14 -14.34
C ALA A 141 7.85 -7.48 -15.63
N ASN A 142 6.54 -7.64 -15.52
CA ASN A 142 5.65 -8.01 -16.61
C ASN A 142 4.74 -6.84 -16.95
N GLU A 143 4.84 -6.32 -18.17
CA GLU A 143 3.89 -5.34 -18.68
C GLU A 143 2.81 -6.01 -19.51
N PHE A 144 1.55 -5.65 -19.28
CA PHE A 144 0.40 -6.21 -19.98
C PHE A 144 -0.69 -5.14 -20.15
N GLN A 145 -1.56 -5.36 -21.12
CA GLN A 145 -2.71 -4.52 -21.35
C GLN A 145 -3.97 -5.26 -20.89
N LEU A 146 -4.66 -4.71 -19.90
CA LEU A 146 -5.99 -5.17 -19.52
C LEU A 146 -7.01 -4.51 -20.46
N VAL A 147 -7.76 -5.33 -21.19
CA VAL A 147 -8.86 -4.85 -22.02
C VAL A 147 -10.16 -5.34 -21.40
N GLY A 148 -10.94 -4.41 -20.84
CA GLY A 148 -12.23 -4.69 -20.23
C GLY A 148 -13.36 -3.95 -20.95
N THR A 149 -14.53 -4.57 -21.05
CA THR A 149 -15.74 -3.96 -21.63
C THR A 149 -16.15 -2.65 -20.96
N HIS A 150 -15.81 -2.48 -19.67
CA HIS A 150 -16.13 -1.29 -18.87
C HIS A 150 -14.91 -0.40 -18.55
N ILE A 151 -13.69 -0.87 -18.81
CA ILE A 151 -12.44 -0.20 -18.42
C ILE A 151 -11.68 0.34 -19.65
N GLY A 152 -12.05 -0.11 -20.85
CA GLY A 152 -11.28 0.17 -22.06
C GLY A 152 -9.95 -0.60 -22.05
N GLY A 153 -8.98 -0.13 -22.83
CA GLY A 153 -7.61 -0.64 -22.80
C GLY A 153 -6.78 0.11 -21.77
N MET A 154 -6.36 -0.57 -20.71
CA MET A 154 -5.54 -0.02 -19.63
C MET A 154 -4.19 -0.74 -19.60
N GLN A 155 -3.12 0.02 -19.76
CA GLN A 155 -1.75 -0.49 -19.59
C GLN A 155 -1.49 -0.70 -18.09
N SER A 156 -0.89 -1.83 -17.76
CA SER A 156 -0.58 -2.23 -16.39
C SER A 156 0.74 -2.99 -16.38
N ALA A 157 1.49 -2.84 -15.30
CA ALA A 157 2.74 -3.53 -15.11
C ALA A 157 2.78 -4.12 -13.71
N LEU A 158 3.25 -5.36 -13.62
CA LEU A 158 3.34 -6.13 -12.39
C LEU A 158 4.80 -6.44 -12.10
N LEU A 159 5.19 -6.29 -10.85
CA LEU A 159 6.50 -6.67 -10.35
C LEU A 159 6.34 -7.88 -9.43
N GLU A 160 6.94 -9.00 -9.80
CA GLU A 160 6.83 -10.26 -9.07
C GLU A 160 8.19 -10.72 -8.56
N VAL A 161 8.20 -11.27 -7.35
CA VAL A 161 9.38 -11.82 -6.70
C VAL A 161 9.14 -13.29 -6.41
N ARG A 162 10.14 -14.11 -6.70
CA ARG A 162 10.11 -15.52 -6.32
C ARG A 162 10.55 -15.70 -4.86
N VAL A 163 9.74 -16.41 -4.08
CA VAL A 163 10.02 -16.77 -2.69
C VAL A 163 9.85 -18.28 -2.46
N TRP A 164 10.53 -18.82 -1.45
CA TRP A 164 10.50 -20.24 -1.08
C TRP A 164 9.86 -20.43 0.28
N GLN A 165 9.14 -21.53 0.46
CA GLN A 165 8.54 -21.87 1.73
C GLN A 165 9.61 -22.26 2.75
N PHE A 166 9.52 -21.71 3.96
CA PHE A 166 10.42 -22.03 5.05
C PHE A 166 10.32 -23.52 5.41
N GLN A 167 11.46 -24.20 5.54
CA GLN A 167 11.64 -25.65 5.75
C GLN A 167 11.24 -26.55 4.56
N LYS A 168 10.59 -26.01 3.53
CA LYS A 168 10.13 -26.76 2.34
C LYS A 168 10.57 -26.06 1.05
N PRO A 169 11.85 -26.13 0.67
CA PRO A 169 12.40 -25.37 -0.45
C PRO A 169 11.87 -25.80 -1.83
N GLU A 170 11.18 -26.94 -1.93
CA GLU A 170 10.52 -27.40 -3.16
C GLU A 170 9.27 -26.57 -3.50
N SER A 171 8.64 -25.97 -2.49
CA SER A 171 7.48 -25.09 -2.65
C SER A 171 7.95 -23.64 -2.87
N ALA A 172 7.82 -23.15 -4.10
CA ALA A 172 8.11 -21.76 -4.44
C ALA A 172 6.87 -21.04 -4.97
N LEU A 173 6.74 -19.75 -4.65
CA LEU A 173 5.61 -18.91 -5.02
C LEU A 173 6.12 -17.60 -5.66
N MET A 174 5.39 -17.10 -6.66
CA MET A 174 5.61 -15.76 -7.22
C MET A 174 4.71 -14.77 -6.49
N VAL A 175 5.31 -13.81 -5.81
CA VAL A 175 4.62 -12.79 -5.01
C VAL A 175 4.63 -11.47 -5.77
N SER A 176 3.45 -10.92 -6.01
CA SER A 176 3.31 -9.55 -6.51
C SER A 176 3.72 -8.54 -5.44
N LEU A 177 4.63 -7.64 -5.77
CA LEU A 177 5.06 -6.54 -4.89
C LEU A 177 4.09 -5.35 -4.88
N GLY A 178 2.85 -5.52 -5.32
CA GLY A 178 1.79 -4.50 -5.23
C GLY A 178 0.83 -4.50 -6.42
N ALA A 179 -0.23 -3.69 -6.34
CA ALA A 179 -1.25 -3.64 -7.38
C ALA A 179 -0.66 -3.20 -8.75
N PRO A 180 -1.01 -3.89 -9.86
CA PRO A 180 -0.46 -3.61 -11.19
C PRO A 180 -1.15 -2.47 -11.95
N PHE A 181 -2.35 -2.07 -11.49
CA PHE A 181 -3.22 -1.17 -12.23
C PHE A 181 -2.61 0.23 -12.39
N GLY A 182 -2.52 0.69 -13.65
CA GLY A 182 -2.16 2.07 -13.99
C GLY A 182 -0.67 2.37 -13.86
N LYS A 183 0.16 1.34 -13.67
CA LYS A 183 1.61 1.44 -13.59
C LYS A 183 2.25 1.05 -14.92
N SER A 184 3.29 1.77 -15.32
CA SER A 184 4.12 1.41 -16.46
C SER A 184 5.28 0.51 -16.04
N LEU A 185 5.92 -0.14 -17.01
CA LEU A 185 7.15 -0.90 -16.76
C LEU A 185 8.27 -0.04 -16.14
N ALA A 186 8.41 1.22 -16.56
CA ALA A 186 9.40 2.15 -16.02
C ALA A 186 9.14 2.47 -14.54
N MET A 187 7.86 2.65 -14.15
CA MET A 187 7.49 2.83 -12.74
C MET A 187 7.86 1.61 -11.90
N GLN A 188 7.61 0.40 -12.40
CA GLN A 188 7.97 -0.84 -11.68
C GLN A 188 9.48 -1.03 -11.55
N LYS A 189 10.25 -0.65 -12.57
CA LYS A 189 11.72 -0.63 -12.52
C LYS A 189 12.24 0.39 -11.50
N GLY A 190 11.71 1.61 -11.52
CA GLY A 190 12.05 2.65 -10.53
C GLY A 190 11.69 2.22 -9.09
N PHE A 191 10.61 1.48 -8.91
CA PHE A 191 10.24 0.91 -7.63
C PHE A 191 11.21 -0.19 -7.17
N LEU A 192 11.63 -1.06 -8.07
CA LEU A 192 12.68 -2.02 -7.73
C LEU A 192 13.99 -1.29 -7.38
N GLU A 193 14.33 -0.21 -8.07
CA GLU A 193 15.51 0.61 -7.75
C GLU A 193 15.40 1.27 -6.36
N TYR A 194 14.20 1.67 -5.95
CA TYR A 194 13.92 2.15 -4.59
C TYR A 194 14.21 1.07 -3.55
N ILE A 195 13.69 -0.14 -3.72
CA ILE A 195 13.97 -1.28 -2.83
C ILE A 195 15.46 -1.63 -2.87
N ARG A 196 16.09 -1.61 -4.04
CA ARG A 196 17.51 -1.91 -4.21
C ARG A 196 18.39 -0.91 -3.47
N SER A 197 18.09 0.38 -3.61
CA SER A 197 18.79 1.45 -2.90
C SER A 197 18.64 1.30 -1.40
N TYR A 198 17.43 0.96 -0.93
CA TYR A 198 17.18 0.65 0.48
C TYR A 198 18.02 -0.52 1.00
N MET A 199 18.01 -1.65 0.28
CA MET A 199 18.67 -2.89 0.70
C MET A 199 20.19 -2.84 0.57
N ASN A 200 20.73 -2.14 -0.44
CA ASN A 200 22.16 -2.13 -0.74
C ASN A 200 22.87 -0.89 -0.15
N ASN A 201 22.30 0.29 -0.30
CA ASN A 201 23.01 1.55 -0.04
C ASN A 201 22.64 2.17 1.31
N GLY A 202 21.46 1.85 1.83
CA GLY A 202 21.10 2.26 3.19
C GLY A 202 19.64 2.67 3.32
N PRO A 203 19.21 3.00 4.54
CA PRO A 203 17.82 3.40 4.77
C PRO A 203 17.53 4.78 4.19
N TYR A 204 18.57 5.57 3.93
CA TYR A 204 18.51 6.90 3.37
C TYR A 204 19.38 6.94 2.13
N PHE A 205 18.79 7.43 1.04
CA PHE A 205 19.41 7.53 -0.26
C PHE A 205 18.91 8.76 -1.00
N ASP A 206 19.67 9.19 -2.01
CA ASP A 206 19.34 10.33 -2.86
C ASP A 206 18.51 9.94 -4.11
N GLU A 207 18.21 10.91 -4.95
CA GLU A 207 17.47 10.74 -6.21
C GLU A 207 18.14 9.78 -7.21
N HIS A 208 19.41 9.45 -7.00
CA HIS A 208 20.21 8.59 -7.86
C HIS A 208 20.42 7.20 -7.23
N GLY A 209 19.84 6.99 -6.04
CA GLY A 209 19.93 5.75 -5.28
C GLY A 209 21.21 5.63 -4.46
N ASN A 210 22.09 6.63 -4.43
CA ASN A 210 23.32 6.57 -3.62
C ASN A 210 23.00 6.80 -2.15
N HIS A 211 23.86 6.28 -1.27
CA HIS A 211 23.73 6.50 0.17
C HIS A 211 23.74 8.00 0.50
N SER A 212 22.81 8.42 1.35
CA SER A 212 22.73 9.77 1.89
C SER A 212 22.61 9.71 3.41
N GLU A 213 23.18 10.69 4.11
CA GLU A 213 22.96 10.83 5.56
C GLU A 213 21.61 11.47 5.88
N SER A 214 21.00 12.15 4.90
CA SER A 214 19.72 12.86 5.04
C SER A 214 18.56 12.00 4.55
N ASP A 215 17.46 11.99 5.31
CA ASP A 215 16.22 11.31 4.93
C ASP A 215 15.30 12.15 4.03
N ALA A 216 15.71 13.37 3.65
CA ALA A 216 14.86 14.34 2.96
C ALA A 216 14.22 13.81 1.67
N PHE A 217 14.96 13.08 0.83
CA PHE A 217 14.44 12.50 -0.41
C PHE A 217 13.45 11.36 -0.15
N VAL A 218 13.78 10.48 0.80
CA VAL A 218 12.89 9.38 1.17
C VAL A 218 11.59 9.92 1.78
N GLN A 219 11.69 10.93 2.66
CA GLN A 219 10.52 11.59 3.23
C GLN A 219 9.70 12.33 2.18
N SER A 220 10.32 12.97 1.20
CA SER A 220 9.58 13.64 0.13
C SER A 220 8.75 12.63 -0.66
N GLN A 221 9.33 11.48 -1.05
CA GLN A 221 8.62 10.38 -1.71
C GLN A 221 7.47 9.83 -0.85
N LEU A 222 7.73 9.52 0.43
CA LEU A 222 6.73 8.97 1.36
C LEU A 222 5.61 9.98 1.69
N SER A 223 5.91 11.28 1.69
CA SER A 223 4.93 12.34 1.96
C SER A 223 3.92 12.54 0.84
N VAL A 224 4.25 12.12 -0.39
CA VAL A 224 3.35 12.21 -1.55
C VAL A 224 2.25 11.15 -1.49
N ARG A 225 2.37 10.14 -0.61
CA ARG A 225 1.34 9.10 -0.42
C ARG A 225 -0.01 9.76 -0.14
N PRO A 226 -1.01 9.59 -1.02
CA PRO A 226 -2.30 10.25 -0.86
C PRO A 226 -2.99 9.68 0.37
N ARG A 227 -3.26 10.52 1.38
CA ARG A 227 -4.18 10.16 2.45
C ARG A 227 -5.60 10.43 1.99
N MET A 228 -6.51 9.53 2.33
CA MET A 228 -7.92 9.68 1.98
C MET A 228 -8.52 10.95 2.59
N SER A 229 -7.99 11.40 3.73
CA SER A 229 -8.41 12.62 4.41
C SER A 229 -7.74 13.92 3.93
N ASP A 230 -6.72 13.84 3.06
CA ASP A 230 -6.00 15.02 2.56
C ASP A 230 -6.73 15.71 1.39
N SER A 231 -7.77 15.08 0.81
CA SER A 231 -8.51 15.62 -0.34
C SER A 231 -9.01 17.04 -0.09
N PHE A 232 -9.54 17.31 1.11
CA PHE A 232 -10.01 18.63 1.51
C PHE A 232 -8.91 19.69 1.46
N MET A 233 -7.73 19.37 1.98
CA MET A 233 -6.59 20.31 1.99
C MET A 233 -6.06 20.54 0.58
N GLN A 234 -6.00 19.49 -0.24
CA GLN A 234 -5.60 19.60 -1.65
C GLN A 234 -6.59 20.47 -2.44
N THR A 235 -7.90 20.30 -2.22
CA THR A 235 -8.93 21.14 -2.83
C THR A 235 -8.77 22.61 -2.41
N LEU A 236 -8.50 22.87 -1.13
CA LEU A 236 -8.23 24.22 -0.63
C LEU A 236 -6.96 24.84 -1.23
N GLU A 237 -5.87 24.08 -1.33
CA GLU A 237 -4.62 24.53 -1.94
C GLU A 237 -4.80 24.87 -3.41
N ARG A 238 -5.51 24.01 -4.16
CA ARG A 238 -5.85 24.26 -5.55
C ARG A 238 -6.65 25.56 -5.72
N ILE A 239 -7.66 25.79 -4.88
CA ILE A 239 -8.44 27.04 -4.90
C ILE A 239 -7.57 28.25 -4.57
N LYS A 240 -6.64 28.13 -3.60
CA LYS A 240 -5.69 29.20 -3.28
C LYS A 240 -4.74 29.50 -4.44
N GLN A 241 -4.21 28.48 -5.11
CA GLN A 241 -3.36 28.62 -6.28
C GLN A 241 -4.12 29.28 -7.44
N THR A 242 -5.31 28.79 -7.79
CA THR A 242 -6.14 29.39 -8.84
C THR A 242 -6.56 30.83 -8.50
N LYS A 243 -6.77 31.14 -7.21
CA LYS A 243 -7.02 32.51 -6.75
C LYS A 243 -5.81 33.41 -6.98
N GLN A 244 -4.61 32.92 -6.73
CA GLN A 244 -3.37 33.66 -6.95
C GLN A 244 -3.10 33.88 -8.44
N GLU A 245 -3.27 32.84 -9.26
CA GLU A 245 -3.06 32.89 -10.72
C GLU A 245 -4.03 33.84 -11.42
N ASN A 246 -5.29 33.89 -10.99
CA ASN A 246 -6.30 34.77 -11.59
C ASN A 246 -6.43 36.14 -10.93
N GLY A 247 -5.47 36.54 -10.08
CA GLY A 247 -5.49 37.84 -9.39
C GLY A 247 -6.75 38.06 -8.55
N GLY A 248 -7.33 37.00 -7.99
CA GLY A 248 -8.52 37.03 -7.17
C GLY A 248 -9.87 37.06 -7.92
N LYS A 249 -9.87 36.99 -9.26
CA LYS A 249 -11.11 36.95 -10.08
C LYS A 249 -11.39 35.54 -10.57
N ASN A 250 -12.67 35.16 -10.69
CA ASN A 250 -13.11 33.88 -11.31
C ASN A 250 -12.35 32.61 -10.84
N TYR A 251 -12.01 32.55 -9.55
CA TYR A 251 -11.17 31.48 -9.00
C TYR A 251 -11.94 30.31 -8.39
N LEU A 252 -13.25 30.47 -8.19
CA LEU A 252 -14.16 29.44 -7.66
C LEU A 252 -15.07 28.97 -8.80
N ARG A 253 -14.91 27.73 -9.25
CA ARG A 253 -15.88 27.06 -10.12
C ARG A 253 -16.92 26.34 -9.27
N GLY A 254 -18.12 26.13 -9.82
CA GLY A 254 -19.18 25.38 -9.12
C GLY A 254 -18.73 23.97 -8.69
N ILE A 255 -17.83 23.34 -9.48
CA ILE A 255 -17.23 22.06 -9.13
C ILE A 255 -16.31 22.15 -7.91
N ASP A 256 -15.59 23.27 -7.71
CA ASP A 256 -14.68 23.44 -6.56
C ASP A 256 -15.49 23.59 -5.26
N VAL A 257 -16.61 24.29 -5.31
CA VAL A 257 -17.55 24.41 -4.17
C VAL A 257 -18.18 23.07 -3.85
N LEU A 258 -18.61 22.32 -4.87
CA LEU A 258 -19.15 20.97 -4.69
C LEU A 258 -18.11 20.02 -4.08
N SER A 259 -16.87 20.04 -4.57
CA SER A 259 -15.77 19.26 -4.01
C SER A 259 -15.51 19.61 -2.55
N LEU A 260 -15.46 20.89 -2.18
CA LEU A 260 -15.26 21.30 -0.78
C LEU A 260 -16.37 20.78 0.16
N VAL A 261 -17.63 20.82 -0.28
CA VAL A 261 -18.76 20.33 0.51
C VAL A 261 -18.68 18.81 0.65
N LEU A 262 -18.44 18.10 -0.44
CA LEU A 262 -18.30 16.64 -0.41
C LEU A 262 -17.10 16.24 0.44
N ASP A 263 -15.92 16.82 0.23
CA ASP A 263 -14.72 16.56 1.00
C ASP A 263 -14.96 16.77 2.51
N LEU A 264 -15.65 17.85 2.89
CA LEU A 264 -16.01 18.09 4.30
C LEU A 264 -16.95 17.01 4.85
N CYS A 265 -17.96 16.59 4.07
CA CYS A 265 -18.89 15.53 4.45
C CYS A 265 -18.20 14.16 4.57
N PHE A 266 -17.25 13.85 3.69
CA PHE A 266 -16.52 12.58 3.66
C PHE A 266 -15.28 12.58 4.57
N TYR A 267 -14.82 13.73 5.05
CA TYR A 267 -13.65 13.82 5.91
C TYR A 267 -13.71 12.92 7.16
N PRO A 268 -14.83 12.86 7.93
CA PRO A 268 -14.96 11.92 9.05
C PRO A 268 -14.84 10.46 8.61
N THR A 269 -15.45 10.10 7.47
CA THR A 269 -15.39 8.76 6.88
C THR A 269 -13.95 8.36 6.57
N CYS A 270 -13.22 9.21 5.86
CA CYS A 270 -11.82 8.97 5.52
C CYS A 270 -10.94 8.83 6.76
N ARG A 271 -11.12 9.69 7.76
CA ARG A 271 -10.36 9.64 9.02
C ARG A 271 -10.65 8.38 9.85
N ILE A 272 -11.91 7.98 9.93
CA ILE A 272 -12.31 6.73 10.61
C ILE A 272 -11.72 5.52 9.89
N GLN A 273 -11.74 5.52 8.55
CA GLN A 273 -11.13 4.46 7.75
C GLN A 273 -9.63 4.36 8.00
N GLU A 274 -8.89 5.47 7.93
CA GLU A 274 -7.45 5.52 8.23
C GLU A 274 -7.13 5.02 9.65
N PHE A 275 -7.93 5.44 10.63
CA PHE A 275 -7.78 5.00 12.01
C PHE A 275 -8.00 3.50 12.16
N THR A 276 -9.08 2.96 11.58
CA THR A 276 -9.41 1.53 11.58
C THR A 276 -8.28 0.71 10.95
N TYR A 277 -7.75 1.17 9.80
CA TYR A 277 -6.60 0.56 9.14
C TYR A 277 -5.35 0.56 10.05
N SER A 278 -5.05 1.68 10.70
CA SER A 278 -3.88 1.80 11.58
C SER A 278 -3.91 0.81 12.76
N ILE A 279 -5.09 0.57 13.33
CA ILE A 279 -5.28 -0.40 14.41
C ILE A 279 -5.11 -1.82 13.88
N ALA A 280 -5.76 -2.16 12.76
CA ALA A 280 -5.65 -3.47 12.14
C ALA A 280 -4.18 -3.81 11.81
N LYS A 281 -3.45 -2.84 11.24
CA LYS A 281 -2.02 -2.92 10.94
C LYS A 281 -1.16 -3.13 12.20
N ARG A 282 -1.45 -2.39 13.28
CA ARG A 282 -0.71 -2.58 14.54
C ARG A 282 -0.90 -3.99 15.09
N ARG A 283 -2.08 -4.59 14.94
CA ARG A 283 -2.34 -5.97 15.37
C ARG A 283 -1.66 -6.98 14.45
N SER A 284 -1.67 -6.77 13.14
CA SER A 284 -1.05 -7.70 12.18
C SER A 284 0.46 -7.83 12.39
N ARG A 285 1.16 -6.77 12.81
CA ARG A 285 2.58 -6.85 13.20
C ARG A 285 2.87 -7.93 14.25
N ASN A 286 1.94 -8.19 15.17
CA ASN A 286 2.11 -9.20 16.22
C ASN A 286 1.80 -10.63 15.75
N LEU A 287 1.31 -10.80 14.52
CA LEU A 287 1.01 -12.11 13.95
C LEU A 287 2.23 -12.75 13.28
N TRP A 288 3.29 -11.98 13.01
CA TRP A 288 4.52 -12.53 12.46
C TRP A 288 5.13 -13.59 13.39
N PRO A 289 5.61 -14.73 12.83
CA PRO A 289 6.32 -15.74 13.60
C PRO A 289 7.49 -15.15 14.39
N LYS A 290 7.73 -15.68 15.60
CA LYS A 290 8.81 -15.22 16.49
C LYS A 290 10.16 -15.15 15.79
N VAL A 291 10.46 -16.15 14.96
CA VAL A 291 11.67 -16.27 14.16
C VAL A 291 11.91 -15.04 13.27
N VAL A 292 10.85 -14.45 12.70
CA VAL A 292 10.91 -13.22 11.90
C VAL A 292 10.97 -12.00 12.81
N THR A 293 10.05 -11.88 13.78
CA THR A 293 9.99 -10.69 14.66
C THR A 293 11.27 -10.43 15.46
N GLU A 294 12.00 -11.48 15.86
CA GLU A 294 13.28 -11.34 16.55
C GLU A 294 14.37 -10.78 15.64
N ARG A 295 14.40 -11.17 14.36
CA ARG A 295 15.34 -10.68 13.35
C ARG A 295 15.10 -9.23 12.93
N LEU A 296 13.85 -8.76 13.04
CA LEU A 296 13.49 -7.36 12.75
C LEU A 296 13.95 -6.37 13.83
N LYS A 297 14.28 -6.85 15.04
CA LYS A 297 14.78 -5.98 16.13
C LYS A 297 16.20 -5.49 15.83
N ALA A 298 16.56 -4.31 16.32
CA ALA A 298 17.91 -3.73 16.18
C ALA A 298 19.03 -4.65 16.71
N ASN A 299 18.78 -5.35 17.83
CA ASN A 299 19.70 -6.32 18.42
C ASN A 299 19.37 -7.77 18.06
N GLY A 300 18.53 -7.98 17.03
CA GLY A 300 18.13 -9.29 16.55
C GLY A 300 19.27 -10.04 15.85
N PRO A 301 19.14 -11.37 15.68
CA PRO A 301 20.12 -12.17 14.93
C PRO A 301 20.15 -11.75 13.45
N THR A 302 21.35 -11.77 12.86
CA THR A 302 21.57 -11.45 11.44
C THR A 302 21.63 -12.70 10.55
N THR A 303 21.55 -13.90 11.16
CA THR A 303 21.51 -15.19 10.45
C THR A 303 20.29 -15.26 9.54
N ARG A 304 20.51 -15.66 8.29
CA ARG A 304 19.45 -15.87 7.29
C ARG A 304 18.64 -17.12 7.62
N LEU A 305 17.37 -17.14 7.27
CA LEU A 305 16.53 -18.33 7.34
C LEU A 305 17.07 -19.44 6.44
N VAL A 306 17.62 -19.09 5.27
CA VAL A 306 18.31 -20.04 4.38
C VAL A 306 19.49 -20.73 5.10
N ASP A 307 20.27 -19.97 5.87
CA ASP A 307 21.42 -20.52 6.59
C ASP A 307 20.97 -21.51 7.67
N LEU A 308 19.87 -21.20 8.36
CA LEU A 308 19.28 -22.11 9.35
C LEU A 308 18.78 -23.41 8.73
N GLU A 309 18.15 -23.35 7.55
CA GLU A 309 17.71 -24.54 6.82
C GLU A 309 18.90 -25.42 6.41
N CYS A 310 19.99 -24.80 5.95
CA CYS A 310 21.24 -25.50 5.65
C CYS A 310 21.84 -26.19 6.88
N MET A 311 21.87 -25.49 8.03
CA MET A 311 22.36 -26.07 9.29
C MET A 311 21.49 -27.23 9.79
N GLN A 312 20.17 -27.13 9.65
CA GLN A 312 19.24 -28.20 10.02
C GLN A 312 19.39 -29.42 9.10
N LYS A 313 19.55 -29.21 7.79
CA LYS A 313 19.82 -30.30 6.85
C LYS A 313 21.17 -30.98 7.08
N ALA A 314 22.18 -30.25 7.54
CA ALA A 314 23.50 -30.81 7.83
C ALA A 314 23.56 -31.59 9.16
N SER A 315 22.57 -31.45 10.03
CA SER A 315 22.47 -32.12 11.33
C SER A 315 21.46 -33.27 11.36
N ALA A 316 20.75 -33.50 10.26
CA ALA A 316 19.83 -34.62 10.03
C ALA A 316 20.51 -35.71 9.18
#